data_AF-A0A1V5ZR46-F1
#
_entry.id   AF-A0A1V5ZR46-F1
#
_cell.length_a   1.000
_cell.length_b   1.000
_cell.length_c   1.000
_cell.angle_alpha   90.00
_cell.angle_beta   90.00
_cell.angle_gamma   90.00
#
_symmetry.space_group_name_H-M   'P 1'
#
loop_
_entity.id
_entity.type
_entity.pdbx_description
1 polymer ?
#
loop_
_entity_poly.entity_id
_entity_poly.type
_entity_poly.pdbx_seq_one_letter_code
_entity_poly.pdbx_strand_id
1 'polypeptide(L)' 'MTLVPSVIEKSKAGERAYDIYSRLLEDRIIFV' A
#
# COMPACT_ATOMS: atom_id res chain seq x y z
N MET A 1 -5.30 -3.87 -19.37
CA MET A 1 -5.06 -3.00 -18.20
C MET A 1 -4.72 -3.90 -17.03
N THR A 2 -3.53 -3.78 -16.47
CA THR A 2 -3.11 -4.53 -15.27
C THR A 2 -3.70 -3.84 -14.04
N LEU A 3 -4.55 -4.55 -13.29
CA LEU A 3 -5.12 -4.07 -12.04
C LEU A 3 -4.08 -4.26 -10.93
N VAL A 4 -3.69 -3.16 -10.29
CA VAL A 4 -2.85 -3.21 -9.09
C VAL A 4 -3.77 -3.42 -7.88
N PRO A 5 -3.50 -4.42 -7.02
CA PRO A 5 -4.33 -4.66 -5.85
C PRO A 5 -4.18 -3.52 -4.84
N SER A 6 -5.32 -3.10 -4.28
CA SER A 6 -5.38 -2.19 -3.13
C SER A 6 -5.39 -2.97 -1.83
N VAL A 7 -4.68 -2.47 -0.82
CA VAL A 7 -4.58 -3.02 0.53
C VAL A 7 -5.18 -2.02 1.51
N ILE A 8 -5.88 -2.51 2.53
CA ILE A 8 -6.42 -1.69 3.62
C ILE A 8 -5.52 -1.89 4.84
N GLU A 9 -4.85 -0.83 5.27
CA GLU A 9 -4.04 -0.82 6.49
C GLU A 9 -4.86 -0.31 7.68
N LYS A 10 -4.80 -1.03 8.81
CA LYS A 10 -5.42 -0.61 10.06
C LYS A 10 -4.39 0.10 10.94
N SER A 11 -4.51 1.41 11.05
CA SER A 11 -3.75 2.21 12.01
C SER A 11 -4.58 2.46 13.27
N LYS A 12 -3.93 2.85 14.38
CA LYS A 12 -4.65 3.26 15.61
C LYS A 12 -5.60 4.45 15.39
N ALA A 13 -5.42 5.21 14.31
CA ALA A 13 -6.24 6.37 13.95
C ALA A 13 -7.35 6.04 12.93
N GLY A 14 -7.46 4.78 12.47
CA GLY A 14 -8.47 4.35 11.50
C GLY A 14 -7.90 3.47 10.37
N GLU A 15 -8.75 3.18 9.38
CA GLU A 15 -8.40 2.37 8.21
C GLU A 15 -7.98 3.27 7.04
N ARG A 16 -6.88 2.91 6.36
CA ARG A 16 -6.36 3.66 5.21
C ARG A 16 -6.13 2.72 4.04
N ALA A 17 -6.68 3.07 2.90
CA ALA A 17 -6.50 2.30 1.67
C ALA A 17 -5.25 2.80 0.92
N TYR A 18 -4.40 1.85 0.52
CA TYR A 18 -3.20 2.08 -0.26
C TYR A 18 -3.17 1.12 -1.44
N ASP A 19 -2.51 1.48 -2.53
CA ASP A 19 -2.06 0.46 -3.48
C ASP A 19 -0.87 -0.31 -2.89
N ILE A 20 -0.66 -1.55 -3.35
CA ILE A 20 0.38 -2.42 -2.79
C ILE A 20 1.80 -1.84 -2.93
N TYR A 21 2.05 -1.02 -3.96
CA TYR A 21 3.38 -0.43 -4.17
C TYR A 21 3.63 0.75 -3.25
N SER A 22 2.64 1.63 -3.05
CA SER A 22 2.72 2.71 -2.08
C SER A 22 2.93 2.17 -0.66
N ARG A 23 2.26 1.07 -0.29
CA ARG A 23 2.47 0.45 1.02
C ARG A 23 3.89 -0.09 1.19
N LEU A 24 4.47 -0.68 0.15
CA LEU A 24 5.84 -1.20 0.19
C LEU A 24 6.89 -0.07 0.13
N LEU A 25 6.58 1.03 -0.54
CA LEU A 25 7.41 2.23 -0.57
C LEU A 25 7.51 2.89 0.81
N GLU A 26 6.44 2.86 1.61
CA GLU A 26 6.44 3.30 3.01
C GLU A 26 7.44 2.49 3.85
N ASP A 27 7.58 1.19 3.58
CA ASP A 27 8.60 0.32 4.17
C ASP A 27 9.98 0.46 3.50
N ARG A 28 10.14 1.43 2.59
CA ARG A 28 11.35 1.70 1.78
C ARG A 28 11.77 0.54 0.87
N ILE A 29 10.82 -0.28 0.44
CA ILE A 29 11.03 -1.35 -0.53
C ILE A 29 10.73 -0.79 -1.93
N ILE A 30 11.76 -0.75 -2.79
CA ILE A 30 11.67 -0.24 -4.16
C ILE A 30 11.91 -1.40 -5.13
N PHE A 31 11.00 -1.55 -6.10
CA PHE A 31 11.16 -2.49 -7.21
C PHE A 31 11.77 -1.75 -8.40
N VAL A 32 12.83 -2.32 -8.99
CA VAL A 32 13.51 -1.85 -10.21
C VAL A 32 13.38 -2.90 -11.29
#